data_AF-A0A521LU72-F1
#
_entry.id   AF-A0A521LU72-F1
#
_cell.length_a   1.000
_cell.length_b   1.000
_cell.length_c   1.000
_cell.angle_alpha   90.00
_cell.angle_beta   90.00
_cell.angle_gamma   90.00
#
_symmetry.space_group_name_H-M   'P 1'
#
loop_
_entity.id
_entity.type
_entity.pdbx_description
1 polymer ?
#
loop_
_entity_poly.entity_id
_entity_poly.type
_entity_poly.pdbx_seq_one_letter_code
_entity_poly.pdbx_strand_id
1 'polypeptide(L)'
;MSTAMRKSLTTSKKDPRTAKRRDRRPGSLALQFAGQPAYGRTVTAAATTLRSQVFAILRPNDPGPAARRWRAIHLVVLFVGLLAVILLSVDELPGGRKFLLRGAIWGVTAFFLVEYIVRLWIAPEIPQFDELSPFRARLRWARTVPGLIGLLAVMPAALLVIGYGITGADTASVFCILWIMKLGLHAPAFGTLVRVISNERAPITSVLIVFAILLMSAATAAHMLERVAQPKAFGSLPDAMWWAVVTLTTTGYGDVVPVTPGGRIIGSLLMISGIAVLALMTGVLATGFAQEERRREYLRVWDQVSRVPLFTSLGVVTLSEIVGKLRTRYYPARVTVLRRGDPGDSMFFISNGECEVRLPNGAAVRLSDGAFFGEMALLNRQPRTASVATTKPTTMLVLYASDFYEIASHIPALAEAVEKEAKRRRDENLERQSGSSRQ
;
A
#
# COMPACT_ATOMS: atom_id res chain seq x y z
N MET A 1 -39.16 -10.53 32.82
CA MET A 1 -39.15 -10.34 34.29
C MET A 1 -37.80 -9.75 34.69
N SER A 2 -37.84 -8.64 35.45
CA SER A 2 -36.80 -8.02 36.27
C SER A 2 -35.49 -7.58 35.59
N THR A 3 -35.21 -6.30 35.33
CA THR A 3 -35.08 -5.16 36.27
C THR A 3 -33.95 -5.35 37.27
N ALA A 4 -32.72 -4.98 36.90
CA ALA A 4 -31.68 -4.55 37.85
C ALA A 4 -30.42 -4.00 37.12
N MET A 5 -30.35 -2.69 36.89
CA MET A 5 -29.17 -1.89 37.24
C MET A 5 -29.42 -0.42 36.90
N ARG A 6 -29.85 0.30 37.93
CA ARG A 6 -29.93 1.76 38.00
C ARG A 6 -28.96 2.19 39.10
N LYS A 7 -28.27 3.32 38.87
CA LYS A 7 -27.43 4.13 39.78
C LYS A 7 -25.91 3.97 39.63
N SER A 8 -25.30 4.99 39.03
CA SER A 8 -24.33 5.82 39.74
C SER A 8 -24.13 7.15 38.98
N LEU A 9 -24.74 8.21 39.51
CA LEU A 9 -24.50 9.61 39.17
C LEU A 9 -23.92 10.25 40.44
N THR A 10 -22.66 10.66 40.43
CA THR A 10 -22.07 11.62 41.38
C THR A 10 -21.02 12.44 40.61
N THR A 11 -21.36 13.66 40.19
CA THR A 11 -20.92 14.94 40.77
C THR A 11 -19.40 15.04 40.98
N SER A 12 -18.70 15.72 40.06
CA SER A 12 -17.43 16.37 40.37
C SER A 12 -17.50 17.86 40.07
N LYS A 13 -17.01 18.60 41.05
CA LYS A 13 -17.30 19.98 41.42
C LYS A 13 -16.27 20.90 40.76
N LYS A 14 -16.74 22.03 40.23
CA LYS A 14 -15.91 23.16 39.78
C LYS A 14 -15.09 23.71 40.95
N ASP A 15 -13.81 24.01 40.70
CA ASP A 15 -13.02 24.94 41.51
C ASP A 15 -12.55 26.11 40.60
N PRO A 16 -12.84 27.39 40.92
CA PRO A 16 -12.58 28.52 40.03
C PRO A 16 -11.51 29.46 40.61
N ARG A 17 -10.22 29.20 40.40
CA ARG A 17 -9.16 30.21 40.64
C ARG A 17 -7.97 30.04 39.69
N THR A 18 -7.92 30.86 38.65
CA THR A 18 -6.72 31.62 38.21
C THR A 18 -7.09 32.44 36.98
N ALA A 19 -7.26 33.74 37.21
CA ALA A 19 -7.55 34.72 36.20
C ALA A 19 -6.26 35.36 35.66
N LYS A 20 -6.38 35.86 34.43
CA LYS A 20 -5.75 37.06 33.83
C LYS A 20 -4.60 36.91 32.82
N ARG A 21 -4.97 37.37 31.61
CA ARG A 21 -4.27 38.29 30.68
C ARG A 21 -3.24 37.72 29.69
N ARG A 22 -3.62 37.72 28.41
CA ARG A 22 -3.18 38.77 27.45
C ARG A 22 -4.09 38.84 26.22
N ASP A 23 -4.12 40.03 25.64
CA ASP A 23 -5.11 40.58 24.72
C ASP A 23 -4.49 40.74 23.30
N ARG A 24 -5.34 40.58 22.25
CA ARG A 24 -5.33 41.24 20.91
C ARG A 24 -4.46 40.79 19.70
N ARG A 25 -5.23 40.43 18.64
CA ARG A 25 -5.13 40.62 17.14
C ARG A 25 -4.38 39.58 16.27
N PRO A 26 -4.69 39.47 14.96
CA PRO A 26 -5.99 39.35 14.27
C PRO A 26 -6.07 38.04 13.42
N GLY A 27 -7.19 37.81 12.73
CA GLY A 27 -7.63 36.50 12.23
C GLY A 27 -6.69 35.77 11.27
N SER A 28 -6.49 34.48 11.53
CA SER A 28 -6.13 33.49 10.53
C SER A 28 -7.41 32.79 10.09
N LEU A 29 -7.76 32.89 8.81
CA LEU A 29 -8.87 32.14 8.22
C LEU A 29 -8.72 30.65 8.56
N ALA A 30 -9.67 30.15 9.35
CA ALA A 30 -9.88 28.72 9.52
C ALA A 30 -10.30 28.15 8.15
N LEU A 31 -9.41 27.43 7.50
CA LEU A 31 -9.83 26.48 6.46
C LEU A 31 -10.56 25.36 7.19
N GLN A 32 -11.88 25.36 7.08
CA GLN A 32 -12.74 24.26 7.52
C GLN A 32 -12.35 23.00 6.74
N PHE A 33 -11.61 22.10 7.38
CA PHE A 33 -11.62 20.71 6.97
C PHE A 33 -12.95 20.10 7.40
N ALA A 34 -13.79 19.83 6.41
CA ALA A 34 -15.06 19.13 6.57
C ALA A 34 -14.84 17.79 7.30
N GLY A 35 -15.73 17.51 8.26
CA GLY A 35 -15.53 16.55 9.33
C GLY A 35 -15.31 15.09 8.93
N GLN A 36 -14.25 14.50 9.50
CA GLN A 36 -14.16 13.07 9.78
C GLN A 36 -13.59 12.85 11.19
N PRO A 37 -14.33 12.21 12.13
CA PRO A 37 -13.85 11.91 13.47
C PRO A 37 -12.77 10.80 13.52
N ALA A 38 -12.40 10.20 12.38
CA ALA A 38 -11.35 9.19 12.27
C ALA A 38 -9.92 9.76 12.18
N TYR A 39 -9.75 11.09 12.16
CA TYR A 39 -8.45 11.76 11.93
C TYR A 39 -7.91 12.57 13.13
N GLY A 40 -8.45 12.37 14.34
CA GLY A 40 -7.92 13.02 15.55
C GLY A 40 -8.21 14.52 15.64
N ARG A 41 -7.93 15.12 16.80
CA ARG A 41 -8.22 16.53 17.09
C ARG A 41 -7.46 17.46 16.15
N THR A 42 -8.20 18.42 15.58
CA THR A 42 -7.75 19.63 14.87
C THR A 42 -6.31 20.05 15.20
N VAL A 43 -5.39 19.85 14.25
CA VAL A 43 -4.06 20.46 14.31
C VAL A 43 -4.23 21.91 13.88
N THR A 44 -4.23 22.82 14.85
CA THR A 44 -4.00 24.24 14.57
C THR A 44 -2.69 24.35 13.80
N ALA A 45 -2.62 25.20 12.77
CA ALA A 45 -1.38 25.50 12.07
C ALA A 45 -0.44 26.26 13.03
N ALA A 46 0.08 25.56 14.03
CA ALA A 46 1.20 26.00 14.82
C ALA A 46 2.40 26.14 13.88
N ALA A 47 3.27 27.11 14.16
CA ALA A 47 4.53 27.28 13.46
C ALA A 47 5.19 25.90 13.27
N THR A 48 5.51 25.54 12.02
CA THR A 48 6.13 24.25 11.72
C THR A 48 7.42 24.15 12.52
N THR A 49 7.43 23.33 13.56
CA THR A 49 8.64 23.05 14.33
C THR A 49 9.61 22.30 13.43
N LEU A 50 10.93 22.43 13.67
CA LEU A 50 11.94 21.67 12.91
C LEU A 50 11.62 20.16 12.88
N ARG A 51 11.06 19.66 13.98
CA ARG A 51 10.63 18.28 14.16
C ARG A 51 9.48 17.88 13.24
N SER A 52 8.47 18.72 13.06
CA SER A 52 7.34 18.45 12.16
C SER A 52 7.74 18.56 10.68
N GLN A 53 8.68 19.44 10.34
CA GLN A 53 9.27 19.52 9.00
C GLN A 53 10.07 18.26 8.65
N VAL A 54 10.91 17.79 9.57
CA VAL A 54 11.69 16.55 9.39
C VAL A 54 10.76 15.33 9.31
N PHE A 55 9.70 15.30 10.10
CA PHE A 55 8.67 14.27 10.01
C PHE A 55 8.00 14.23 8.63
N ALA A 56 7.68 15.40 8.03
CA ALA A 56 7.07 15.47 6.71
C ALA A 56 7.97 14.87 5.60
N ILE A 57 9.30 15.04 5.70
CA ILE A 57 10.26 14.45 4.75
C ILE A 57 10.39 12.93 4.94
N LEU A 58 10.41 12.48 6.20
CA LEU A 58 10.62 11.07 6.57
C LEU A 58 9.33 10.23 6.61
N ARG A 59 8.20 10.84 6.24
CA ARG A 59 6.88 10.21 6.26
C ARG A 59 6.86 9.00 5.31
N PRO A 60 6.48 7.80 5.80
CA PRO A 60 6.37 6.62 4.96
C PRO A 60 5.33 6.84 3.85
N ASN A 61 5.65 6.41 2.63
CA ASN A 61 4.75 6.44 1.46
C ASN A 61 4.22 7.83 1.03
N ASP A 62 4.84 8.93 1.47
CA ASP A 62 4.47 10.26 0.99
C ASP A 62 4.89 10.44 -0.49
N PRO A 63 3.97 10.80 -1.41
CA PRO A 63 4.29 11.04 -2.81
C PRO A 63 5.05 12.35 -3.04
N GLY A 64 5.23 13.20 -2.03
CA GLY A 64 5.91 14.48 -2.13
C GLY A 64 7.35 14.38 -2.69
N PRO A 65 7.82 15.40 -3.43
CA PRO A 65 9.12 15.36 -4.10
C PRO A 65 10.30 15.21 -3.11
N ALA A 66 10.21 15.80 -1.93
CA ALA A 66 11.23 15.67 -0.89
C ALA A 66 11.32 14.23 -0.34
N ALA A 67 10.17 13.62 -0.03
CA ALA A 67 10.13 12.23 0.43
C ALA A 67 10.61 11.24 -0.64
N ARG A 68 10.31 11.49 -1.92
CA ARG A 68 10.86 10.70 -3.05
C ARG A 68 12.39 10.79 -3.12
N ARG A 69 12.96 12.01 -3.02
CA ARG A 69 14.41 12.20 -3.00
C ARG A 69 15.07 11.50 -1.82
N TRP A 70 14.47 11.60 -0.63
CA TRP A 70 14.97 10.90 0.55
C TRP A 70 14.99 9.37 0.37
N ARG A 71 13.90 8.79 -0.17
CA ARG A 71 13.86 7.36 -0.50
C ARG A 71 14.95 6.98 -1.50
N ALA A 72 15.17 7.78 -2.54
CA ALA A 72 16.23 7.54 -3.51
C ALA A 72 17.63 7.57 -2.86
N ILE A 73 17.93 8.58 -2.03
CA ILE A 73 19.19 8.66 -1.28
C ILE A 73 19.38 7.42 -0.40
N HIS A 74 18.35 7.04 0.36
CA HIS A 74 18.41 5.87 1.22
C HIS A 74 18.66 4.58 0.42
N LEU A 75 18.02 4.40 -0.74
CA LEU A 75 18.26 3.24 -1.61
C LEU A 75 19.68 3.23 -2.18
N VAL A 76 20.22 4.39 -2.56
CA VAL A 76 21.62 4.51 -3.02
C VAL A 76 22.61 4.17 -1.92
N VAL A 77 22.42 4.69 -0.70
CA VAL A 77 23.27 4.38 0.45
C VAL A 77 23.26 2.88 0.76
N LEU A 78 22.07 2.26 0.71
CA LEU A 78 21.91 0.83 0.93
C LEU A 78 22.58 0.00 -0.18
N PHE A 79 22.45 0.41 -1.44
CA PHE A 79 23.14 -0.22 -2.56
C PHE A 79 24.66 -0.15 -2.42
N VAL A 80 25.20 1.03 -2.11
CA VAL A 80 26.65 1.22 -1.87
C VAL A 80 27.12 0.35 -0.71
N GLY A 81 26.36 0.30 0.38
CA GLY A 81 26.67 -0.55 1.53
C GLY A 81 26.70 -2.04 1.19
N LEU A 82 25.67 -2.55 0.52
CA LEU A 82 25.61 -3.96 0.11
C LEU A 82 26.72 -4.31 -0.89
N LEU A 83 26.99 -3.43 -1.85
CA LEU A 83 28.10 -3.60 -2.78
C LEU A 83 29.44 -3.64 -2.05
N ALA A 84 29.64 -2.79 -1.03
CA ALA A 84 30.87 -2.81 -0.24
C ALA A 84 31.05 -4.12 0.52
N VAL A 85 29.98 -4.70 1.06
CA VAL A 85 30.00 -6.02 1.73
C VAL A 85 30.33 -7.14 0.73
N ILE A 86 29.70 -7.13 -0.45
CA ILE A 86 29.98 -8.11 -1.52
C ILE A 86 31.44 -8.02 -1.98
N LEU A 87 31.96 -6.80 -2.17
CA LEU A 87 33.36 -6.65 -2.57
C LEU A 87 34.32 -7.08 -1.47
N LEU A 88 34.00 -6.79 -0.20
CA LEU A 88 34.86 -7.18 0.94
C LEU A 88 34.96 -8.70 1.10
N SER A 89 34.01 -9.48 0.59
CA SER A 89 34.07 -10.95 0.61
C SER A 89 35.08 -11.55 -0.38
N VAL A 90 35.78 -10.74 -1.18
CA VAL A 90 36.82 -11.19 -2.10
C VAL A 90 38.17 -11.18 -1.38
N ASP A 91 38.73 -12.37 -1.14
CA ASP A 91 39.97 -12.54 -0.36
C ASP A 91 41.19 -11.85 -1.00
N GLU A 92 41.28 -11.84 -2.33
CA GLU A 92 42.42 -11.34 -3.11
C GLU A 92 42.54 -9.81 -3.18
N LEU A 93 41.67 -9.06 -2.51
CA LEU A 93 41.70 -7.60 -2.58
C LEU A 93 42.93 -6.99 -1.87
N PRO A 94 43.63 -6.02 -2.50
CA PRO A 94 44.69 -5.26 -1.85
C PRO A 94 44.21 -4.60 -0.55
N GLY A 95 45.08 -4.57 0.48
CA GLY A 95 44.75 -4.04 1.80
C GLY A 95 44.20 -2.60 1.80
N GLY A 96 44.72 -1.73 0.92
CA GLY A 96 44.21 -0.37 0.76
C GLY A 96 42.75 -0.30 0.28
N ARG A 97 42.33 -1.22 -0.59
CA ARG A 97 40.93 -1.32 -1.04
C ARG A 97 40.04 -1.88 0.08
N LYS A 98 40.52 -2.89 0.83
CA LYS A 98 39.80 -3.41 2.01
C LYS A 98 39.57 -2.32 3.06
N PHE A 99 40.55 -1.44 3.28
CA PHE A 99 40.39 -0.28 4.18
C PHE A 99 39.29 0.68 3.71
N LEU A 100 39.29 1.05 2.42
CA LEU A 100 38.26 1.91 1.84
C LEU A 100 36.85 1.30 1.96
N LEU A 101 36.71 0.00 1.66
CA LEU A 101 35.43 -0.72 1.76
C LEU A 101 34.92 -0.79 3.19
N ARG A 102 35.80 -1.07 4.17
CA ARG A 102 35.45 -0.99 5.59
C ARG A 102 34.98 0.41 5.98
N GLY A 103 35.68 1.45 5.51
CA GLY A 103 35.27 2.84 5.71
C GLY A 103 33.87 3.13 5.15
N ALA A 104 33.55 2.62 3.96
CA ALA A 104 32.22 2.75 3.38
C ALA A 104 31.14 2.05 4.21
N ILE A 105 31.38 0.82 4.67
CA ILE A 105 30.46 0.07 5.54
C ILE A 105 30.19 0.83 6.85
N TRP A 106 31.23 1.37 7.47
CA TRP A 106 31.09 2.20 8.68
C TRP A 106 30.34 3.50 8.41
N GLY A 107 30.59 4.15 7.29
CA GLY A 107 29.85 5.35 6.86
C GLY A 107 28.35 5.05 6.68
N VAL A 108 28.01 3.93 6.04
CA VAL A 108 26.61 3.48 5.87
C VAL A 108 25.98 3.13 7.22
N THR A 109 26.71 2.44 8.10
CA THR A 109 26.21 2.09 9.44
C THR A 109 25.94 3.35 10.26
N ALA A 110 26.86 4.32 10.23
CA ALA A 110 26.70 5.61 10.88
C ALA A 110 25.50 6.38 10.32
N PHE A 111 25.31 6.37 8.99
CA PHE A 111 24.13 6.95 8.35
C PHE A 111 22.83 6.33 8.88
N PHE A 112 22.77 5.00 8.99
CA PHE A 112 21.58 4.29 9.53
C PHE A 112 21.37 4.52 11.03
N LEU A 113 22.45 4.66 11.81
CA LEU A 113 22.36 5.03 13.22
C LEU A 113 21.77 6.43 13.38
N VAL A 114 22.28 7.42 12.63
CA VAL A 114 21.74 8.79 12.63
C VAL A 114 20.27 8.78 12.20
N GLU A 115 19.93 8.06 11.14
CA GLU A 115 18.53 7.91 10.71
C GLU A 115 17.66 7.32 11.83
N TYR A 116 18.13 6.27 12.51
CA TYR A 116 17.39 5.63 13.60
C TYR A 116 17.14 6.59 14.77
N ILE A 117 18.17 7.36 15.17
CA ILE A 117 18.06 8.39 16.22
C ILE A 117 17.07 9.48 15.80
N VAL A 118 17.16 9.97 14.56
CA VAL A 118 16.23 10.98 14.03
C VAL A 118 14.79 10.44 14.02
N ARG A 119 14.58 9.18 13.61
CA ARG A 119 13.26 8.53 13.61
C ARG A 119 12.69 8.35 15.01
N LEU A 120 13.51 7.99 16.00
CA LEU A 120 13.12 8.01 17.40
C LEU A 120 12.76 9.44 17.85
N TRP A 121 13.56 10.43 17.48
CA TRP A 121 13.31 11.82 17.87
C TRP A 121 11.98 12.34 17.32
N ILE A 122 11.63 12.04 16.06
CA ILE A 122 10.33 12.43 15.46
C ILE A 122 9.15 11.54 15.86
N ALA A 123 9.36 10.38 16.49
CA ALA A 123 8.29 9.39 16.71
C ALA A 123 7.01 9.95 17.40
N PRO A 124 7.11 10.82 18.43
CA PRO A 124 5.93 11.48 18.98
C PRO A 124 5.13 12.44 18.05
N GLU A 125 5.57 12.71 16.83
CA GLU A 125 4.77 13.44 15.81
C GLU A 125 3.91 12.48 14.96
N ILE A 126 4.04 11.16 15.18
CA ILE A 126 3.25 10.16 14.46
C ILE A 126 1.82 10.18 15.03
N PRO A 127 0.78 10.36 14.18
CA PRO A 127 -0.62 10.48 14.65
C PRO A 127 -1.10 9.32 15.54
N GLN A 128 -0.56 8.12 15.34
CA GLN A 128 -0.88 6.92 16.13
C GLN A 128 -0.41 7.01 17.59
N PHE A 129 0.47 7.96 17.92
CA PHE A 129 1.09 8.12 19.23
C PHE A 129 0.76 9.48 19.88
N ASP A 130 -0.14 10.27 19.31
CA ASP A 130 -0.48 11.63 19.76
C ASP A 130 -0.96 11.67 21.23
N GLU A 131 -1.62 10.59 21.68
CA GLU A 131 -2.14 10.48 23.06
C GLU A 131 -1.10 10.01 24.08
N LEU A 132 0.11 9.65 23.63
CA LEU A 132 1.16 9.09 24.49
C LEU A 132 2.14 10.17 24.94
N SER A 133 2.75 9.98 26.11
CA SER A 133 3.90 10.78 26.49
C SER A 133 5.06 10.58 25.51
N PRO A 134 5.92 11.59 25.26
CA PRO A 134 6.99 11.49 24.27
C PRO A 134 7.92 10.29 24.46
N PHE A 135 8.22 9.93 25.71
CA PHE A 135 9.03 8.75 26.03
C PHE A 135 8.33 7.44 25.63
N ARG A 136 7.03 7.31 25.94
CA ARG A 136 6.24 6.11 25.59
C ARG A 136 6.04 5.99 24.09
N ALA A 137 5.85 7.10 23.37
CA ALA A 137 5.76 7.12 21.92
C ALA A 137 7.04 6.60 21.26
N ARG A 138 8.22 7.02 21.74
CA ARG A 138 9.53 6.53 21.28
C ARG A 138 9.70 5.03 21.50
N LEU A 139 9.41 4.57 22.71
CA LEU A 139 9.54 3.15 23.06
C LEU A 139 8.57 2.28 22.26
N ARG A 140 7.33 2.77 22.06
CA ARG A 140 6.33 2.07 21.24
C ARG A 140 6.76 2.01 19.78
N TRP A 141 7.27 3.11 19.23
CA TRP A 141 7.82 3.14 17.87
C TRP A 141 9.00 2.18 17.70
N ALA A 142 9.93 2.12 18.66
CA ALA A 142 11.07 1.21 18.62
C ALA A 142 10.67 -0.27 18.50
N ARG A 143 9.50 -0.64 19.05
CA ARG A 143 8.93 -2.00 18.99
C ARG A 143 8.08 -2.28 17.74
N THR A 144 7.87 -1.29 16.87
CA THR A 144 7.18 -1.50 15.58
C THR A 144 8.11 -2.17 14.58
N VAL A 145 7.57 -2.80 13.53
CA VAL A 145 8.37 -3.47 12.47
C VAL A 145 9.43 -2.53 11.87
N PRO A 146 9.15 -1.27 11.48
CA PRO A 146 10.18 -0.35 11.01
C PRO A 146 11.24 0.00 12.08
N GLY A 147 10.84 0.09 13.35
CA GLY A 147 11.75 0.32 14.46
C GLY A 147 12.69 -0.85 14.71
N LEU A 148 12.18 -2.08 14.69
CA LEU A 148 12.97 -3.30 14.84
C LEU A 148 13.95 -3.50 13.68
N ILE A 149 13.52 -3.27 12.44
CA ILE A 149 14.40 -3.31 11.26
C ILE A 149 15.49 -2.24 11.36
N GLY A 150 15.14 -1.03 11.80
CA GLY A 150 16.09 0.04 12.04
C GLY A 150 17.14 -0.33 13.09
N LEU A 151 16.73 -0.97 14.19
CA LEU A 151 17.62 -1.44 15.24
C LEU A 151 18.54 -2.56 14.74
N LEU A 152 17.98 -3.55 14.05
CA LEU A 152 18.72 -4.66 13.44
C LEU A 152 19.77 -4.16 12.43
N ALA A 153 19.47 -3.11 11.67
CA ALA A 153 20.41 -2.53 10.71
C ALA A 153 21.63 -1.86 11.37
N VAL A 154 21.55 -1.50 12.65
CA VAL A 154 22.63 -0.87 13.42
C VAL A 154 23.35 -1.87 14.33
N MET A 155 22.85 -3.12 14.43
CA MET A 155 23.47 -4.20 15.20
C MET A 155 24.96 -4.43 14.89
N PRO A 156 25.47 -4.35 13.63
CA PRO A 156 26.90 -4.50 13.36
C PRO A 156 27.77 -3.53 14.18
N ALA A 157 27.34 -2.28 14.34
CA ALA A 157 28.04 -1.30 15.16
C ALA A 157 27.90 -1.59 16.66
N ALA A 158 26.72 -2.02 17.11
CA ALA A 158 26.46 -2.31 18.52
C ALA A 158 27.30 -3.49 19.04
N LEU A 159 27.43 -4.57 18.25
CA LEU A 159 28.19 -5.77 18.63
C LEU A 159 29.68 -5.47 18.85
N LEU A 160 30.26 -4.58 18.04
CA LEU A 160 31.66 -4.19 18.16
C LEU A 160 31.92 -3.28 19.37
N VAL A 161 31.01 -2.35 19.67
CA VAL A 161 31.10 -1.48 20.85
C VAL A 161 30.97 -2.27 22.16
N ILE A 162 30.14 -3.32 22.18
CA ILE A 162 29.95 -4.19 23.34
C ILE A 162 31.18 -5.11 23.57
N GLY A 163 32.19 -5.08 22.70
CA GLY A 163 33.40 -5.87 22.84
C GLY A 163 33.16 -7.36 22.58
N TYR A 164 32.06 -7.72 21.91
CA TYR A 164 31.83 -9.10 21.47
C TYR A 164 32.87 -9.40 20.39
N GLY A 165 33.89 -10.16 20.78
CA GLY A 165 35.10 -10.47 20.02
C GLY A 165 34.83 -11.37 18.84
N ILE A 166 34.07 -10.88 17.87
CA ILE A 166 34.09 -11.42 16.53
C ILE A 166 35.40 -10.94 15.92
N THR A 167 36.39 -11.82 15.94
CA THR A 167 37.76 -11.58 15.48
C THR A 167 37.75 -11.15 14.01
N GLY A 168 37.88 -9.84 13.80
CA GLY A 168 37.99 -9.22 12.47
C GLY A 168 36.79 -8.32 12.11
N ALA A 169 37.10 -7.11 11.66
CA ALA A 169 36.13 -6.18 11.07
C ALA A 169 35.33 -6.81 9.91
N ASP A 170 35.88 -7.85 9.28
CA ASP A 170 35.27 -8.57 8.16
C ASP A 170 34.10 -9.44 8.63
N THR A 171 34.17 -10.05 9.80
CA THR A 171 33.10 -10.92 10.31
C THR A 171 31.89 -10.12 10.82
N ALA A 172 32.09 -8.90 11.33
CA ALA A 172 31.00 -7.98 11.66
C ALA A 172 30.21 -7.54 10.40
N SER A 173 30.85 -7.54 9.22
CA SER A 173 30.19 -7.22 7.95
C SER A 173 29.14 -8.24 7.52
N VAL A 174 29.17 -9.47 8.06
CA VAL A 174 28.12 -10.48 7.82
C VAL A 174 26.76 -9.99 8.32
N PHE A 175 26.72 -9.27 9.43
CA PHE A 175 25.46 -8.70 9.97
C PHE A 175 24.92 -7.57 9.10
N CYS A 176 25.71 -7.01 8.17
CA CYS A 176 25.20 -6.05 7.19
C CYS A 176 24.19 -6.69 6.23
N ILE A 177 24.09 -8.03 6.15
CA ILE A 177 22.99 -8.69 5.44
C ILE A 177 21.61 -8.27 5.98
N LEU A 178 21.52 -7.90 7.26
CA LEU A 178 20.29 -7.39 7.86
C LEU A 178 19.83 -6.06 7.23
N TRP A 179 20.71 -5.33 6.55
CA TRP A 179 20.33 -4.14 5.77
C TRP A 179 19.33 -4.48 4.66
N ILE A 180 19.34 -5.70 4.13
CA ILE A 180 18.38 -6.13 3.12
C ILE A 180 16.94 -5.97 3.62
N MET A 181 16.70 -6.11 4.93
CA MET A 181 15.38 -5.91 5.53
C MET A 181 14.88 -4.47 5.38
N LYS A 182 15.77 -3.48 5.30
CA LYS A 182 15.39 -2.08 5.04
C LYS A 182 14.82 -1.87 3.64
N LEU A 183 15.12 -2.73 2.65
CA LEU A 183 14.46 -2.66 1.34
C LEU A 183 12.95 -2.87 1.46
N GLY A 184 12.52 -3.76 2.36
CA GLY A 184 11.12 -4.01 2.64
C GLY A 184 10.35 -2.78 3.14
N LEU A 185 11.03 -1.81 3.75
CA LEU A 185 10.43 -0.56 4.21
C LEU A 185 10.13 0.43 3.08
N HIS A 186 10.84 0.32 1.96
CA HIS A 186 10.72 1.24 0.82
C HIS A 186 9.83 0.70 -0.30
N ALA A 187 9.49 -0.58 -0.26
CA ALA A 187 8.66 -1.23 -1.27
C ALA A 187 7.24 -1.48 -0.72
N PRO A 188 6.24 -0.67 -1.13
CA PRO A 188 4.84 -0.84 -0.71
C PRO A 188 4.29 -2.23 -1.01
N ALA A 189 4.86 -2.92 -2.00
CA ALA A 189 4.53 -4.28 -2.39
C ALA A 189 4.70 -5.30 -1.24
N PHE A 190 5.69 -5.13 -0.34
CA PHE A 190 5.85 -6.03 0.81
C PHE A 190 4.67 -5.94 1.77
N GLY A 191 4.11 -4.75 1.97
CA GLY A 191 2.90 -4.58 2.78
C GLY A 191 1.67 -5.24 2.15
N THR A 192 1.64 -5.40 0.83
CA THR A 192 0.63 -6.20 0.12
C THR A 192 0.88 -7.69 0.34
N LEU A 193 2.12 -8.14 0.14
CA LEU A 193 2.53 -9.54 0.30
C LEU A 193 2.21 -10.08 1.71
N VAL A 194 2.59 -9.34 2.76
CA VAL A 194 2.30 -9.75 4.16
C VAL A 194 0.80 -9.86 4.41
N ARG A 195 -0.01 -8.96 3.85
CA ARG A 195 -1.47 -9.01 3.96
C ARG A 195 -2.05 -10.22 3.23
N VAL A 196 -1.59 -10.49 2.02
CA VAL A 196 -2.01 -11.67 1.23
C VAL A 196 -1.69 -12.95 1.99
N ILE A 197 -0.45 -13.13 2.46
CA ILE A 197 -0.04 -14.31 3.25
C ILE A 197 -0.88 -14.45 4.52
N SER A 198 -1.13 -13.34 5.23
CA SER A 198 -1.94 -13.36 6.46
C SER A 198 -3.40 -13.71 6.20
N ASN A 199 -3.98 -13.25 5.08
CA ASN A 199 -5.36 -13.53 4.70
C ASN A 199 -5.51 -14.98 4.19
N GLU A 200 -4.55 -15.44 3.38
CA GLU A 200 -4.52 -16.78 2.78
C GLU A 200 -3.83 -17.83 3.67
N ARG A 201 -3.64 -17.53 4.96
CA ARG A 201 -2.90 -18.41 5.89
C ARG A 201 -3.45 -19.83 5.95
N ALA A 202 -4.77 -19.99 5.88
CA ALA A 202 -5.40 -21.31 5.97
C ALA A 202 -5.16 -22.15 4.70
N PRO A 203 -5.48 -21.67 3.48
CA PRO A 203 -5.09 -22.35 2.24
C PRO A 203 -3.59 -22.63 2.13
N ILE A 204 -2.72 -21.66 2.45
CA ILE A 204 -1.26 -21.83 2.44
C ILE A 204 -0.85 -22.94 3.41
N THR A 205 -1.40 -22.96 4.63
CA THR A 205 -1.11 -24.00 5.62
C THR A 205 -1.55 -25.37 5.10
N SER A 206 -2.72 -25.49 4.47
CA SER A 206 -3.17 -26.75 3.87
C SER A 206 -2.21 -27.25 2.79
N VAL A 207 -1.73 -26.37 1.90
CA VAL A 207 -0.76 -26.73 0.86
C VAL A 207 0.57 -27.18 1.47
N LEU A 208 1.05 -26.50 2.52
CA LEU A 208 2.28 -26.87 3.24
C LEU A 208 2.16 -28.22 3.97
N ILE A 209 0.99 -28.53 4.53
CA ILE A 209 0.72 -29.83 5.15
C ILE A 209 0.76 -30.94 4.09
N VAL A 210 0.11 -30.74 2.95
CA VAL A 210 0.14 -31.70 1.83
C VAL A 210 1.57 -31.89 1.31
N PHE A 211 2.34 -30.79 1.15
CA PHE A 211 3.74 -30.84 0.78
C PHE A 211 4.57 -31.69 1.76
N ALA A 212 4.40 -31.47 3.06
CA ALA A 212 5.12 -32.21 4.10
C ALA A 212 4.76 -33.70 4.10
N ILE A 213 3.49 -34.05 3.91
CA ILE A 213 3.01 -35.44 3.83
C ILE A 213 3.62 -36.15 2.61
N LEU A 214 3.57 -35.53 1.44
CA LEU A 214 4.14 -36.08 0.21
C LEU A 214 5.65 -36.28 0.32
N LEU A 215 6.35 -35.27 0.84
CA LEU A 215 7.79 -35.32 1.08
C LEU A 215 8.15 -36.47 2.02
N MET A 216 7.48 -36.59 3.18
CA MET A 216 7.77 -37.64 4.16
C MET A 216 7.46 -39.03 3.61
N SER A 217 6.35 -39.18 2.90
CA SER A 217 5.93 -40.44 2.30
C SER A 217 6.92 -40.90 1.22
N ALA A 218 7.32 -39.99 0.32
CA ALA A 218 8.26 -40.30 -0.75
C ALA A 218 9.69 -40.54 -0.24
N ALA A 219 10.15 -39.76 0.75
CA ALA A 219 11.44 -39.99 1.38
C ALA A 219 11.50 -41.37 2.07
N THR A 220 10.44 -41.75 2.79
CA THR A 220 10.37 -43.06 3.44
C THR A 220 10.34 -44.18 2.40
N ALA A 221 9.52 -44.07 1.35
CA ALA A 221 9.45 -45.06 0.28
C ALA A 221 10.80 -45.21 -0.46
N ALA A 222 11.44 -44.10 -0.81
CA ALA A 222 12.76 -44.12 -1.45
C ALA A 222 13.82 -44.72 -0.53
N HIS A 223 13.85 -44.38 0.76
CA HIS A 223 14.73 -45.02 1.73
C HIS A 223 14.52 -46.54 1.77
N MET A 224 13.27 -47.02 1.85
CA MET A 224 13.00 -48.45 1.92
C MET A 224 13.41 -49.19 0.63
N LEU A 225 13.24 -48.58 -0.54
CA LEU A 225 13.51 -49.19 -1.84
C LEU A 225 14.98 -49.09 -2.27
N GLU A 226 15.66 -47.99 -1.94
CA GLU A 226 16.99 -47.67 -2.45
C GLU A 226 18.11 -47.92 -1.44
N ARG A 227 17.84 -48.04 -0.13
CA ARG A 227 18.91 -48.18 0.89
C ARG A 227 19.87 -49.35 0.65
N VAL A 228 19.40 -50.42 0.00
CA VAL A 228 20.22 -51.60 -0.30
C VAL A 228 21.12 -51.34 -1.52
N ALA A 229 20.56 -50.73 -2.57
CA ALA A 229 21.30 -50.41 -3.80
C ALA A 229 22.22 -49.19 -3.63
N GLN A 230 21.84 -48.24 -2.79
CA GLN A 230 22.49 -46.95 -2.61
C GLN A 230 22.59 -46.56 -1.11
N PRO A 231 23.35 -47.31 -0.29
CA PRO A 231 23.44 -47.07 1.15
C PRO A 231 24.08 -45.72 1.51
N LYS A 232 24.90 -45.13 0.64
CA LYS A 232 25.48 -43.80 0.88
C LYS A 232 24.53 -42.64 0.60
N ALA A 233 23.53 -42.84 -0.26
CA ALA A 233 22.64 -41.77 -0.72
C ALA A 233 21.23 -41.87 -0.13
N PHE A 234 20.75 -43.10 0.13
CA PHE A 234 19.45 -43.37 0.75
C PHE A 234 19.60 -44.16 2.07
N GLY A 235 20.77 -44.11 2.70
CA GLY A 235 21.08 -44.86 3.92
C GLY A 235 20.34 -44.38 5.16
N SER A 236 19.95 -43.11 5.21
CA SER A 236 19.17 -42.53 6.29
C SER A 236 17.93 -41.81 5.75
N LEU A 237 16.91 -41.64 6.61
CA LEU A 237 15.71 -40.90 6.24
C LEU A 237 16.00 -39.41 5.91
N PRO A 238 16.86 -38.68 6.64
CA PRO A 238 17.28 -37.33 6.25
C PRO A 238 17.91 -37.23 4.86
N ASP A 239 18.74 -38.19 4.45
CA ASP A 239 19.35 -38.19 3.11
C ASP A 239 18.28 -38.39 2.02
N ALA A 240 17.33 -39.29 2.26
CA ALA A 240 16.18 -39.48 1.37
C ALA A 240 15.24 -38.26 1.34
N MET A 241 15.13 -37.52 2.45
CA MET A 241 14.37 -36.26 2.52
C MET A 241 15.01 -35.17 1.66
N TRP A 242 16.35 -35.07 1.63
CA TRP A 242 17.05 -34.13 0.75
C TRP A 242 16.69 -34.39 -0.71
N TRP A 243 16.79 -35.65 -1.17
CA TRP A 243 16.37 -36.04 -2.52
C TRP A 243 14.89 -35.72 -2.79
N ALA A 244 14.00 -36.01 -1.82
CA ALA A 244 12.58 -35.75 -1.96
C ALA A 244 12.28 -34.25 -2.07
N VAL A 245 12.95 -33.38 -1.30
CA VAL A 245 12.84 -31.92 -1.41
C VAL A 245 13.28 -31.45 -2.79
N VAL A 246 14.46 -31.87 -3.25
CA VAL A 246 15.02 -31.45 -4.55
C VAL A 246 14.12 -31.86 -5.71
N THR A 247 13.51 -33.05 -5.63
CA THR A 247 12.61 -33.58 -6.66
C THR A 247 11.23 -32.92 -6.61
N LEU A 248 10.63 -32.80 -5.43
CA LEU A 248 9.29 -32.22 -5.23
C LEU A 248 9.26 -30.72 -5.55
N THR A 249 10.35 -30.01 -5.28
CA THR A 249 10.51 -28.58 -5.63
C THR A 249 10.97 -28.34 -7.06
N THR A 250 11.04 -29.39 -7.90
CA THR A 250 11.46 -29.30 -9.31
C THR A 250 12.87 -28.75 -9.52
N THR A 251 13.74 -28.79 -8.50
CA THR A 251 15.12 -28.28 -8.57
C THR A 251 16.02 -29.24 -9.35
N GLY A 252 15.97 -30.53 -9.01
CA GLY A 252 16.64 -31.59 -9.76
C GLY A 252 18.16 -31.43 -9.93
N TYR A 253 18.93 -31.28 -8.85
CA TYR A 253 20.40 -31.16 -8.93
C TYR A 253 21.09 -32.33 -9.65
N GLY A 254 20.48 -33.52 -9.65
CA GLY A 254 21.03 -34.72 -10.29
C GLY A 254 22.17 -35.37 -9.49
N ASP A 255 22.37 -34.95 -8.24
CA ASP A 255 23.34 -35.49 -7.29
C ASP A 255 22.96 -36.89 -6.78
N VAL A 256 21.67 -37.12 -6.56
CA VAL A 256 21.12 -38.40 -6.12
C VAL A 256 19.85 -38.71 -6.91
N VAL A 257 19.73 -39.94 -7.43
CA VAL A 257 18.52 -40.41 -8.14
C VAL A 257 18.23 -41.88 -7.83
N PRO A 258 16.95 -42.31 -7.77
CA PRO A 258 16.61 -43.71 -7.57
C PRO A 258 17.05 -44.56 -8.76
N VAL A 259 17.70 -45.70 -8.49
CA VAL A 259 18.14 -46.63 -9.54
C VAL A 259 17.23 -47.85 -9.67
N THR A 260 16.48 -48.19 -8.61
CA THR A 260 15.56 -49.32 -8.64
C THR A 260 14.29 -49.00 -9.44
N PRO A 261 13.63 -50.01 -10.05
CA PRO A 261 12.35 -49.79 -10.73
C PRO A 261 11.29 -49.18 -9.82
N GLY A 262 11.19 -49.65 -8.57
CA GLY A 262 10.25 -49.13 -7.58
C GLY A 262 10.57 -47.67 -7.21
N GLY A 263 11.84 -47.36 -6.96
CA GLY A 263 12.27 -45.99 -6.68
C GLY A 263 11.99 -45.02 -7.83
N ARG A 264 12.16 -45.45 -9.09
CA ARG A 264 11.81 -44.65 -10.28
C ARG A 264 10.31 -44.39 -10.42
N ILE A 265 9.46 -45.35 -10.06
CA ILE A 265 8.00 -45.16 -10.03
C ILE A 265 7.64 -44.11 -8.97
N ILE A 266 8.17 -44.25 -7.75
CA ILE A 266 7.95 -43.26 -6.68
C ILE A 266 8.46 -41.88 -7.09
N GLY A 267 9.65 -41.80 -7.69
CA GLY A 267 10.22 -40.56 -8.20
C GLY A 267 9.33 -39.89 -9.25
N SER A 268 8.82 -40.65 -10.22
CA SER A 268 7.89 -40.15 -11.24
C SER A 268 6.59 -39.60 -10.62
N LEU A 269 5.99 -40.32 -9.67
CA LEU A 269 4.79 -39.87 -8.94
C LEU A 269 5.07 -38.61 -8.11
N LEU A 270 6.24 -38.54 -7.50
CA LEU A 270 6.68 -37.38 -6.72
C LEU A 270 6.83 -36.13 -7.60
N MET A 271 7.41 -36.27 -8.80
CA MET A 271 7.55 -35.16 -9.76
C MET A 271 6.17 -34.61 -10.18
N ILE A 272 5.22 -35.49 -10.55
CA ILE A 272 3.85 -35.08 -10.91
C ILE A 272 3.16 -34.38 -9.74
N SER A 273 3.30 -34.94 -8.54
CA SER A 273 2.72 -34.36 -7.32
C SER A 273 3.35 -33.00 -6.96
N GLY A 274 4.65 -32.82 -7.20
CA GLY A 274 5.36 -31.57 -7.00
C GLY A 274 4.81 -30.44 -7.85
N ILE A 275 4.61 -30.69 -9.14
CA ILE A 275 3.98 -29.73 -10.05
C ILE A 275 2.59 -29.34 -9.56
N ALA A 276 1.77 -30.30 -9.11
CA ALA A 276 0.43 -30.03 -8.59
C ALA A 276 0.46 -29.14 -7.32
N VAL A 277 1.36 -29.43 -6.37
CA VAL A 277 1.50 -28.64 -5.14
C VAL A 277 2.00 -27.21 -5.43
N LEU A 278 2.97 -27.05 -6.33
CA LEU A 278 3.46 -25.74 -6.75
C LEU A 278 2.38 -24.92 -7.48
N ALA A 279 1.57 -25.58 -8.32
CA ALA A 279 0.44 -24.96 -9.00
C ALA A 279 -0.62 -24.47 -8.00
N LEU A 280 -0.93 -25.27 -6.97
CA LEU A 280 -1.84 -24.86 -5.89
C LEU A 280 -1.31 -23.65 -5.11
N MET A 281 -0.02 -23.66 -4.72
CA MET A 281 0.58 -22.52 -4.02
C MET A 281 0.54 -21.25 -4.86
N THR A 282 0.91 -21.36 -6.14
CA THR A 282 0.87 -20.24 -7.09
C THR A 282 -0.56 -19.72 -7.28
N GLY A 283 -1.54 -20.63 -7.40
CA GLY A 283 -2.96 -20.29 -7.52
C GLY A 283 -3.48 -19.53 -6.32
N VAL A 284 -3.21 -20.02 -5.09
CA VAL A 284 -3.62 -19.37 -3.84
C VAL A 284 -3.04 -17.97 -3.71
N LEU A 285 -1.74 -17.80 -4.00
CA LEU A 285 -1.09 -16.49 -3.94
C LEU A 285 -1.67 -15.55 -5.01
N ALA A 286 -1.86 -16.04 -6.25
CA ALA A 286 -2.43 -15.25 -7.33
C ALA A 286 -3.84 -14.75 -7.01
N THR A 287 -4.71 -15.62 -6.47
CA THR A 287 -6.05 -15.22 -6.04
C THR A 287 -6.00 -14.21 -4.89
N GLY A 288 -5.10 -14.41 -3.93
CA GLY A 288 -4.94 -13.48 -2.80
C GLY A 288 -4.45 -12.10 -3.23
N PHE A 289 -3.50 -12.04 -4.17
CA PHE A 289 -3.05 -10.77 -4.77
C PHE A 289 -4.17 -10.08 -5.55
N ALA A 290 -4.91 -10.83 -6.39
CA ALA A 290 -6.02 -10.28 -7.15
C ALA A 290 -7.13 -9.71 -6.23
N GLN A 291 -7.43 -10.39 -5.12
CA GLN A 291 -8.40 -9.91 -4.14
C GLN A 291 -7.93 -8.64 -3.41
N GLU A 292 -6.66 -8.59 -2.99
CA GLU A 292 -6.11 -7.42 -2.30
C GLU A 292 -5.99 -6.21 -3.25
N GLU A 293 -5.64 -6.42 -4.53
CA GLU A 293 -5.64 -5.37 -5.54
C GLU A 293 -7.07 -4.82 -5.76
N ARG A 294 -8.05 -5.70 -5.95
CA ARG A 294 -9.46 -5.31 -6.09
C ARG A 294 -9.98 -4.56 -4.86
N ARG A 295 -9.61 -5.01 -3.67
CA ARG A 295 -9.97 -4.33 -2.41
C ARG A 295 -9.38 -2.91 -2.34
N ARG A 296 -8.12 -2.73 -2.74
CA ARG A 296 -7.49 -1.40 -2.78
C ARG A 296 -8.12 -0.49 -3.81
N GLU A 297 -8.45 -1.03 -4.98
CA GLU A 297 -9.19 -0.30 -5.99
C GLU A 297 -10.54 0.14 -5.46
N TYR A 298 -11.31 -0.76 -4.85
CA TYR A 298 -12.59 -0.46 -4.22
C TYR A 298 -12.47 0.67 -3.17
N LEU A 299 -11.50 0.58 -2.25
CA LEU A 299 -11.30 1.61 -1.22
C LEU A 299 -10.87 2.96 -1.81
N ARG A 300 -10.06 2.93 -2.88
CA ARG A 300 -9.65 4.14 -3.59
C ARG A 300 -10.83 4.79 -4.28
N VAL A 301 -11.64 4.00 -5.00
CA VAL A 301 -12.86 4.49 -5.66
C VAL A 301 -13.85 5.00 -4.62
N TRP A 302 -14.01 4.32 -3.48
CA TRP A 302 -14.87 4.77 -2.38
C TRP A 302 -14.47 6.16 -1.85
N ASP A 303 -13.17 6.40 -1.59
CA ASP A 303 -12.69 7.74 -1.17
C ASP A 303 -13.05 8.80 -2.22
N GLN A 304 -12.83 8.48 -3.50
CA GLN A 304 -13.10 9.39 -4.61
C GLN A 304 -14.60 9.67 -4.80
N VAL A 305 -15.43 8.65 -4.65
CA VAL A 305 -16.89 8.70 -4.73
C VAL A 305 -17.47 9.54 -3.60
N SER A 306 -16.96 9.38 -2.38
CA SER A 306 -17.42 10.13 -1.20
C SER A 306 -17.21 11.65 -1.32
N ARG A 307 -16.32 12.09 -2.21
CA ARG A 307 -16.08 13.52 -2.50
C ARG A 307 -17.11 14.12 -3.44
N VAL A 308 -17.89 13.31 -4.15
CA VAL A 308 -18.90 13.76 -5.11
C VAL A 308 -20.23 13.90 -4.35
N PRO A 309 -20.78 15.12 -4.21
CA PRO A 309 -22.00 15.35 -3.43
C PRO A 309 -23.19 14.49 -3.86
N LEU A 310 -23.32 14.20 -5.17
CA LEU A 310 -24.37 13.33 -5.73
C LEU A 310 -24.45 11.97 -5.04
N PHE A 311 -23.30 11.40 -4.67
CA PHE A 311 -23.24 10.07 -4.10
C PHE A 311 -23.41 10.05 -2.57
N THR A 312 -23.23 11.19 -1.91
CA THR A 312 -23.44 11.30 -0.45
C THR A 312 -24.90 11.17 -0.05
N SER A 313 -25.84 11.48 -0.95
CA SER A 313 -27.27 11.26 -0.74
C SER A 313 -27.71 9.81 -0.95
N LEU A 314 -26.84 8.95 -1.49
CA LEU A 314 -27.14 7.54 -1.68
C LEU A 314 -26.71 6.76 -0.43
N GLY A 315 -27.57 5.86 0.05
CA GLY A 315 -27.26 5.02 1.21
C GLY A 315 -26.01 4.15 0.97
N VAL A 316 -25.34 3.75 2.06
CA VAL A 316 -24.08 2.97 2.02
C VAL A 316 -24.18 1.69 1.19
N VAL A 317 -25.34 1.02 1.23
CA VAL A 317 -25.61 -0.22 0.48
C VAL A 317 -25.63 0.06 -1.03
N THR A 318 -26.44 1.04 -1.45
CA THR A 318 -26.53 1.52 -2.83
C THR A 318 -25.18 1.97 -3.38
N LEU A 319 -24.40 2.65 -2.54
CA LEU A 319 -23.09 3.15 -2.92
C LEU A 319 -22.09 2.03 -3.22
N SER A 320 -22.19 0.91 -2.49
CA SER A 320 -21.29 -0.24 -2.69
C SER A 320 -21.48 -0.91 -4.05
N GLU A 321 -22.71 -0.96 -4.58
CA GLU A 321 -23.01 -1.50 -5.90
C GLU A 321 -22.43 -0.60 -7.01
N ILE A 322 -22.54 0.72 -6.84
CA ILE A 322 -22.03 1.71 -7.80
C ILE A 322 -20.49 1.69 -7.84
N VAL A 323 -19.84 1.62 -6.68
CA VAL A 323 -18.36 1.65 -6.55
C VAL A 323 -17.71 0.50 -7.33
N GLY A 324 -18.35 -0.67 -7.39
CA GLY A 324 -17.85 -1.81 -8.17
C GLY A 324 -17.88 -1.62 -9.70
N LYS A 325 -18.64 -0.64 -10.19
CA LYS A 325 -18.82 -0.37 -11.63
C LYS A 325 -18.06 0.89 -12.08
N LEU A 326 -17.65 1.75 -11.15
CA LEU A 326 -16.88 2.96 -11.44
C LEU A 326 -15.42 2.65 -11.73
N ARG A 327 -14.87 3.25 -12.79
CA ARG A 327 -13.45 3.11 -13.14
C ARG A 327 -12.69 4.41 -12.94
N THR A 328 -11.55 4.35 -12.28
CA THR A 328 -10.68 5.53 -12.12
C THR A 328 -9.86 5.76 -13.39
N ARG A 329 -9.86 6.99 -13.93
CA ARG A 329 -8.99 7.42 -15.01
C ARG A 329 -8.24 8.69 -14.65
N TYR A 330 -6.97 8.75 -15.03
CA TYR A 330 -6.13 9.93 -14.88
C TYR A 330 -5.91 10.59 -16.24
N TYR A 331 -6.10 11.90 -16.29
CA TYR A 331 -5.89 12.72 -17.48
C TYR A 331 -4.81 13.78 -17.18
N PRO A 332 -3.77 13.89 -18.01
CA PRO A 332 -2.83 15.02 -17.96
C PRO A 332 -3.54 16.34 -18.22
N ALA A 333 -2.91 17.47 -17.89
CA ALA A 333 -3.43 18.79 -18.23
C ALA A 333 -3.46 19.02 -19.74
N ARG A 334 -4.43 19.83 -20.22
CA ARG A 334 -4.61 20.25 -21.62
C ARG A 334 -4.96 19.12 -22.59
N VAL A 335 -5.63 18.07 -22.10
CA VAL A 335 -6.10 16.95 -22.93
C VAL A 335 -7.61 17.06 -23.11
N THR A 336 -8.08 16.90 -24.34
CA THR A 336 -9.52 16.77 -24.63
C THR A 336 -10.01 15.40 -24.18
N VAL A 337 -10.95 15.39 -23.24
CA VAL A 337 -11.56 14.18 -22.67
C VAL A 337 -12.76 13.72 -23.50
N LEU A 338 -13.58 14.68 -23.95
CA LEU A 338 -14.76 14.44 -24.79
C LEU A 338 -14.80 15.46 -25.93
N ARG A 339 -15.22 15.03 -27.13
CA ARG A 339 -15.51 15.96 -28.22
C ARG A 339 -17.02 16.02 -28.46
N ARG A 340 -17.49 17.21 -28.84
CA ARG A 340 -18.86 17.42 -29.28
C ARG A 340 -19.15 16.54 -30.50
N GLY A 341 -20.34 15.92 -30.52
CA GLY A 341 -20.78 15.04 -31.60
C GLY A 341 -20.37 13.58 -31.42
N ASP A 342 -19.43 13.28 -30.52
CA ASP A 342 -19.06 11.90 -30.20
C ASP A 342 -20.26 11.15 -29.57
N PRO A 343 -20.28 9.81 -29.61
CA PRO A 343 -21.25 9.01 -28.89
C PRO A 343 -21.26 9.29 -27.37
N GLY A 344 -22.47 9.27 -26.80
CA GLY A 344 -22.76 9.53 -25.39
C GLY A 344 -22.67 8.32 -24.47
N ASP A 345 -21.57 7.56 -24.48
CA ASP A 345 -21.49 6.22 -23.88
C ASP A 345 -21.10 6.16 -22.38
N SER A 346 -20.86 7.30 -21.75
CA SER A 346 -20.27 7.37 -20.40
C SER A 346 -20.48 8.72 -19.72
N MET A 347 -20.38 8.77 -18.40
CA MET A 347 -20.30 10.01 -17.63
C MET A 347 -19.09 10.00 -16.71
N PHE A 348 -18.63 11.20 -16.35
CA PHE A 348 -17.38 11.42 -15.63
C PHE A 348 -17.63 12.22 -14.37
N PHE A 349 -17.08 11.78 -13.24
CA PHE A 349 -17.08 12.51 -11.97
C PHE A 349 -15.66 12.96 -11.65
N ILE A 350 -15.46 14.25 -11.37
CA ILE A 350 -14.16 14.84 -11.06
C ILE A 350 -13.87 14.61 -9.58
N SER A 351 -12.95 13.69 -9.30
CA SER A 351 -12.52 13.43 -7.92
C SER A 351 -11.50 14.46 -7.44
N ASN A 352 -10.54 14.81 -8.31
CA ASN A 352 -9.54 15.83 -8.04
C ASN A 352 -9.01 16.41 -9.35
N GLY A 353 -8.96 17.73 -9.46
CA GLY A 353 -8.47 18.46 -10.63
C GLY A 353 -9.50 19.43 -11.18
N GLU A 354 -9.33 19.80 -12.44
CA GLU A 354 -10.16 20.83 -13.07
C GLU A 354 -10.29 20.60 -14.58
N CYS A 355 -11.50 20.82 -15.08
CA CYS A 355 -11.87 20.72 -16.48
C CYS A 355 -12.62 21.96 -16.94
N GLU A 356 -12.52 22.23 -18.24
CA GLU A 356 -13.29 23.24 -18.93
C GLU A 356 -14.23 22.56 -19.94
N VAL A 357 -15.52 22.87 -19.83
CA VAL A 357 -16.57 22.47 -20.77
C VAL A 357 -16.78 23.63 -21.75
N ARG A 358 -16.58 23.38 -23.04
CA ARG A 358 -16.78 24.35 -24.13
C ARG A 358 -18.11 24.09 -24.80
N LEU A 359 -19.02 25.05 -24.66
CA LEU A 359 -20.36 25.02 -25.21
C LEU A 359 -20.38 25.46 -26.69
N PRO A 360 -21.40 25.08 -27.47
CA PRO A 360 -21.57 25.48 -28.87
C PRO A 360 -21.54 26.99 -29.13
N ASN A 361 -21.98 27.79 -28.15
CA ASN A 361 -22.05 29.25 -28.22
C ASN A 361 -20.72 29.94 -27.87
N GLY A 362 -19.62 29.20 -27.72
CA GLY A 362 -18.32 29.73 -27.34
C GLY A 362 -18.13 29.99 -25.84
N ALA A 363 -19.18 29.81 -25.02
CA ALA A 363 -19.05 29.93 -23.58
C ALA A 363 -18.26 28.76 -22.99
N ALA A 364 -17.47 29.04 -21.95
CA ALA A 364 -16.68 28.05 -21.24
C ALA A 364 -17.12 27.96 -19.77
N VAL A 365 -17.37 26.74 -19.28
CA VAL A 365 -17.75 26.46 -17.89
C VAL A 365 -16.64 25.64 -17.25
N ARG A 366 -16.10 26.10 -16.12
CA ARG A 366 -15.10 25.35 -15.37
C ARG A 366 -15.76 24.45 -14.33
N LEU A 367 -15.30 23.21 -14.27
CA LEU A 367 -15.73 22.19 -13.34
C LEU A 367 -14.52 21.74 -12.51
N SER A 368 -14.65 21.76 -11.19
CA SER A 368 -13.61 21.37 -10.23
C SER A 368 -14.03 20.13 -9.42
N ASP A 369 -13.21 19.75 -8.44
CA ASP A 369 -13.46 18.67 -7.49
C ASP A 369 -14.94 18.55 -7.05
N GLY A 370 -15.49 17.34 -7.13
CA GLY A 370 -16.88 17.03 -6.77
C GLY A 370 -17.89 17.24 -7.90
N ALA A 371 -17.54 17.95 -8.97
CA ALA A 371 -18.40 18.13 -10.14
C ALA A 371 -18.38 16.89 -11.06
N PHE A 372 -19.39 16.74 -11.91
CA PHE A 372 -19.45 15.69 -12.94
C PHE A 372 -19.95 16.24 -14.28
N PHE A 373 -19.83 15.47 -15.35
CA PHE A 373 -20.33 15.82 -16.69
C PHE A 373 -20.58 14.58 -17.56
N GLY A 374 -21.39 14.74 -18.61
CA GLY A 374 -21.70 13.68 -19.57
C GLY A 374 -23.03 12.97 -19.31
N GLU A 375 -23.72 13.33 -18.23
CA GLU A 375 -25.04 12.86 -17.82
C GLU A 375 -26.11 13.09 -18.89
N MET A 376 -26.06 14.23 -19.58
CA MET A 376 -27.07 14.59 -20.58
C MET A 376 -27.10 13.62 -21.76
N ALA A 377 -25.94 13.12 -22.15
CA ALA A 377 -25.79 12.21 -23.28
C ALA A 377 -26.30 10.80 -22.91
N LEU A 378 -26.07 10.38 -21.65
CA LEU A 378 -26.58 9.13 -21.09
C LEU A 378 -28.10 9.14 -20.90
N LEU A 379 -28.66 10.18 -20.27
CA LEU A 379 -30.08 10.26 -19.98
C LEU A 379 -30.93 10.37 -21.26
N ASN A 380 -30.51 11.22 -22.19
CA ASN A 380 -31.30 11.51 -23.40
C ASN A 380 -30.98 10.59 -24.58
N ARG A 381 -29.97 9.72 -24.46
CA ARG A 381 -29.44 8.90 -25.56
C ARG A 381 -29.07 9.73 -26.80
N GLN A 382 -28.36 10.82 -26.57
CA GLN A 382 -27.95 11.77 -27.61
C GLN A 382 -26.41 11.88 -27.72
N PRO A 383 -25.87 12.32 -28.86
CA PRO A 383 -24.45 12.65 -28.99
C PRO A 383 -24.00 13.72 -27.98
N ARG A 384 -22.69 13.79 -27.71
CA ARG A 384 -22.11 14.79 -26.80
C ARG A 384 -22.46 16.21 -27.24
N THR A 385 -23.04 16.99 -26.33
CA THR A 385 -23.49 18.37 -26.58
C THR A 385 -22.37 19.41 -26.50
N ALA A 386 -21.28 19.08 -25.81
CA ALA A 386 -20.14 19.97 -25.55
C ALA A 386 -18.82 19.21 -25.60
N SER A 387 -17.72 19.92 -25.86
CA SER A 387 -16.37 19.37 -25.74
C SER A 387 -15.82 19.66 -24.35
N VAL A 388 -15.07 18.72 -23.77
CA VAL A 388 -14.49 18.87 -22.42
C VAL A 388 -12.99 18.65 -22.50
N ALA A 389 -12.22 19.56 -21.89
CA ALA A 389 -10.76 19.44 -21.80
C ALA A 389 -10.26 19.70 -20.38
N THR A 390 -9.19 19.03 -19.97
CA THR A 390 -8.55 19.25 -18.68
C THR A 390 -7.75 20.55 -18.66
N THR A 391 -7.85 21.33 -17.58
CA THR A 391 -7.01 22.53 -17.38
C THR A 391 -5.81 22.25 -16.48
N LYS A 392 -5.96 21.28 -15.56
CA LYS A 392 -4.94 20.73 -14.66
C LYS A 392 -4.86 19.21 -14.81
N PRO A 393 -3.85 18.53 -14.24
CA PRO A 393 -3.91 17.08 -14.10
C PRO A 393 -5.15 16.68 -13.29
N THR A 394 -6.00 15.82 -13.87
CA THR A 394 -7.33 15.54 -13.32
C THR A 394 -7.56 14.03 -13.21
N THR A 395 -7.98 13.60 -12.03
CA THR A 395 -8.44 12.23 -11.76
C THR A 395 -9.96 12.21 -11.79
N MET A 396 -10.51 11.32 -12.61
CA MET A 396 -11.95 11.18 -12.83
C MET A 396 -12.40 9.75 -12.54
N LEU A 397 -13.63 9.60 -12.09
CA LEU A 397 -14.35 8.34 -12.08
C LEU A 397 -15.24 8.28 -13.32
N VAL A 398 -15.25 7.15 -14.01
CA VAL A 398 -16.04 6.93 -15.23
C VAL A 398 -17.12 5.90 -14.94
N LEU A 399 -18.36 6.22 -15.29
CA LEU A 399 -19.49 5.28 -15.32
C LEU A 399 -19.97 5.13 -16.76
N TYR A 400 -19.94 3.90 -17.29
CA TYR A 400 -20.41 3.63 -18.66
C TYR A 400 -21.93 3.52 -18.71
N ALA A 401 -22.50 3.72 -19.90
CA ALA A 401 -23.94 3.66 -20.12
C ALA A 401 -24.55 2.31 -19.72
N SER A 402 -23.90 1.20 -20.10
CA SER A 402 -24.33 -0.15 -19.74
C SER A 402 -24.46 -0.31 -18.23
N ASP A 403 -23.43 0.13 -17.50
CA ASP A 403 -23.38 0.04 -16.05
C ASP A 403 -24.40 0.98 -15.40
N PHE A 404 -24.57 2.20 -15.93
CA PHE A 404 -25.56 3.16 -15.43
C PHE A 404 -26.99 2.61 -15.56
N TYR A 405 -27.35 2.05 -16.72
CA TYR A 405 -28.71 1.51 -16.92
C TYR A 405 -28.97 0.26 -16.08
N GLU A 406 -27.95 -0.61 -15.92
CA GLU A 406 -28.03 -1.76 -15.01
C GLU A 406 -28.25 -1.32 -13.56
N ILE A 407 -27.54 -0.28 -13.09
CA ILE A 407 -27.72 0.23 -11.73
C ILE A 407 -29.09 0.93 -11.60
N ALA A 408 -29.46 1.75 -12.58
CA ALA A 408 -30.72 2.50 -12.56
C ALA A 408 -31.95 1.58 -12.53
N SER A 409 -31.89 0.37 -13.09
CA SER A 409 -32.98 -0.59 -13.01
C SER A 409 -33.18 -1.19 -11.62
N HIS A 410 -32.13 -1.21 -10.78
CA HIS A 410 -32.19 -1.76 -9.41
C HIS A 410 -32.26 -0.65 -8.34
N ILE A 411 -31.79 0.56 -8.66
CA ILE A 411 -31.69 1.69 -7.75
C ILE A 411 -32.31 2.93 -8.41
N PRO A 412 -33.63 3.13 -8.27
CA PRO A 412 -34.31 4.32 -8.80
C PRO A 412 -33.74 5.63 -8.23
N ALA A 413 -33.31 5.62 -6.96
CA ALA A 413 -32.76 6.81 -6.29
C ALA A 413 -31.52 7.40 -6.99
N LEU A 414 -30.69 6.57 -7.65
CA LEU A 414 -29.55 7.07 -8.42
C LEU A 414 -30.02 7.81 -9.67
N ALA A 415 -30.97 7.22 -10.41
CA ALA A 415 -31.54 7.82 -11.61
C ALA A 415 -32.20 9.16 -11.27
N GLU A 416 -33.02 9.21 -10.21
CA GLU A 416 -33.65 10.44 -9.72
C GLU A 416 -32.62 11.52 -9.34
N ALA A 417 -31.55 11.14 -8.64
CA ALA A 417 -30.50 12.08 -8.25
C ALA A 417 -29.77 12.67 -9.47
N VAL A 418 -29.47 11.83 -10.48
CA VAL A 418 -28.83 12.25 -11.73
C VAL A 418 -29.78 13.11 -12.57
N GLU A 419 -31.05 12.74 -12.68
CA GLU A 419 -32.06 13.51 -13.40
C GLU A 419 -32.31 14.87 -12.77
N LYS A 420 -32.42 14.94 -11.43
CA LYS A 420 -32.61 16.20 -10.70
C LYS A 420 -31.47 17.18 -10.97
N GLU A 421 -30.24 16.69 -10.93
CA GLU A 421 -29.06 17.52 -11.21
C GLU A 421 -28.94 17.87 -12.70
N ALA A 422 -29.27 16.95 -13.61
CA ALA A 422 -29.32 17.23 -15.05
C ALA A 422 -30.35 18.31 -15.39
N LYS A 423 -31.53 18.29 -14.75
CA LYS A 423 -32.56 19.32 -14.90
C LYS A 423 -32.06 20.67 -14.41
N ARG A 424 -31.48 20.73 -13.20
CA ARG A 424 -30.88 21.95 -12.64
C ARG A 424 -29.87 22.59 -13.60
N ARG A 425 -28.99 21.79 -14.19
CA ARG A 425 -27.96 22.27 -15.14
C ARG A 425 -28.53 22.67 -16.49
N ARG A 426 -29.57 21.98 -16.98
CA ARG A 426 -30.26 22.35 -18.20
C ARG A 426 -30.87 23.73 -18.06
N ASP A 427 -31.53 23.99 -16.94
CA ASP A 427 -32.16 25.27 -16.63
C ASP A 427 -31.10 26.39 -16.53
N GLU A 428 -29.99 26.17 -15.81
CA GLU A 428 -28.86 27.12 -15.76
C GLU A 428 -28.25 27.42 -17.14
N ASN A 429 -28.14 26.41 -18.01
CA ASN A 429 -27.61 26.59 -19.35
C ASN A 429 -28.59 27.35 -20.26
N LEU A 430 -29.90 27.13 -20.11
CA LEU A 430 -30.95 27.87 -20.83
C LEU A 430 -31.02 29.33 -20.38
N GLU A 431 -30.85 29.61 -19.09
CA GLU A 431 -30.74 30.98 -18.55
C GLU A 431 -29.52 31.70 -19.13
N ARG A 432 -28.37 31.01 -19.23
CA ARG A 432 -27.16 31.60 -19.86
C ARG A 432 -27.32 31.85 -21.36
N GLN A 433 -28.07 30.99 -22.06
CA GLN A 433 -28.37 31.18 -23.49
C GLN A 433 -29.33 32.35 -23.73
N SER A 434 -30.35 32.50 -22.88
CA SER A 434 -31.32 33.60 -22.97
C SER A 434 -30.72 34.95 -22.56
N GLY A 435 -29.78 34.98 -21.61
CA GLY A 435 -29.04 36.19 -21.23
C GLY A 435 -28.07 36.71 -22.30
N SER A 436 -27.43 35.81 -23.06
CA SER A 436 -26.53 36.16 -24.17
C SER A 436 -27.25 36.70 -25.42
N SER A 437 -28.57 36.52 -25.51
CA SER A 437 -29.38 36.96 -26.66
C SER A 437 -29.97 38.37 -26.47
N ARG A 438 -29.69 39.01 -25.34
CA ARG A 438 -30.21 40.34 -24.94
C ARG A 438 -29.12 41.43 -24.85
N GLN A 439 -27.91 41.18 -25.34
CA GLN A 439 -26.85 42.18 -25.45
C GLN A 439 -26.53 42.50 -26.90
#